data_AF-A0ABD1MI44-F1
#
_entry.id   AF-A0ABD1MI44-F1
#
_cell.length_a   1.000
_cell.length_b   1.000
_cell.length_c   1.000
_cell.angle_alpha   90.00
_cell.angle_beta   90.00
_cell.angle_gamma   90.00
#
_symmetry.space_group_name_H-M   'P 1'
#
loop_
_entity.id
_entity.type
_entity.pdbx_description
1 polymer ?
#
loop_
_entity_poly.entity_id
_entity_poly.type
_entity_poly.pdbx_seq_one_letter_code
_entity_poly.pdbx_strand_id
1 'polypeptide(L)'
;MAHFQPLITCCIYTYFNKTLSAGAGSFHSPTTRSYYTSPLLFRYLQGQPTDYTYGDLGHNCTLRDIGIYVSLTVIGFTAGEDRLCRWAYNKIQLMQEIQLRGSSLVKPVSAKSHLGEVTWWLIHASVLMFHILVAYDPLDPNGNITIKWDVMSWTPDGYMAAVTVHNFQMFRHIMNPGWTLGWTWAKKEVIWSAVGAQATEQGDCSKFKGNIPHCCKKTPTIVDLLPGVPYNQQFTNCCKGGVVAAWGQDPSQAISSFQVSVGQAGTSNKTVRLPKNFTLLAPGPGYTCGPAKVVPSTTFLTPDKRRKTQALMTWNVTCTYSQFLARKNPSCCVSLSSFYNETITTCPSCACGCQNKKNCVKSDSKILSMVGVHTPKKDNQPLLQCTHHMCPIRVHWHVKQNYKEYWRVKIAITNFNYRMNYSLWTLAIQHPNLNNVTQVFSFDYKPLLPYESINDTGMFYGMKYFNDLLMEAGPTGSVQSEVLLQKNKDTFTFKQGWAFPRKVYFNGDECMLPPPDTYPFLPNSAPANLVTFPAFIFLILFLLAVC
;
A
#
# COMPACT_ATOMS: atom_id res chain seq x y z
N MET A 1 10.68 -9.40 -16.58
CA MET A 1 10.22 -10.50 -15.70
C MET A 1 9.07 -9.98 -14.82
N ALA A 2 7.99 -9.46 -15.43
CA ALA A 2 6.89 -8.78 -14.74
C ALA A 2 5.50 -8.97 -15.40
N HIS A 3 5.38 -9.86 -16.41
CA HIS A 3 4.10 -10.11 -17.10
C HIS A 3 3.55 -11.54 -16.95
N PHE A 4 4.19 -12.40 -16.14
CA PHE A 4 3.84 -13.83 -16.08
C PHE A 4 2.86 -14.24 -14.97
N GLN A 5 2.50 -13.36 -14.04
CA GLN A 5 1.67 -13.72 -12.87
C GLN A 5 0.14 -13.61 -13.02
N PRO A 6 -0.46 -12.74 -13.85
CA PRO A 6 -1.94 -12.66 -13.88
C PRO A 6 -2.63 -13.76 -14.72
N LEU A 7 -1.89 -14.47 -15.58
CA LEU A 7 -2.45 -15.47 -16.49
C LEU A 7 -2.66 -16.85 -15.84
N ILE A 8 -1.83 -17.22 -14.85
CA ILE A 8 -1.93 -18.54 -14.19
C ILE A 8 -3.11 -18.58 -13.21
N THR A 9 -3.49 -17.44 -12.62
CA THR A 9 -4.58 -17.34 -11.65
C THR A 9 -5.97 -17.52 -12.28
N CYS A 10 -6.14 -17.14 -13.56
CA CYS A 10 -7.41 -17.31 -14.28
C CYS A 10 -7.73 -18.77 -14.64
N CYS A 11 -6.70 -19.60 -14.90
CA CYS A 11 -6.89 -21.01 -15.28
C CYS A 11 -7.26 -21.91 -14.10
N ILE A 12 -6.86 -21.56 -12.88
CA ILE A 12 -7.12 -22.40 -11.69
C ILE A 12 -8.53 -22.16 -11.13
N TYR A 13 -9.05 -20.93 -11.23
CA TYR A 13 -10.38 -20.58 -10.73
C TYR A 13 -11.53 -21.25 -11.52
N THR A 14 -11.32 -21.50 -12.81
CA THR A 14 -12.31 -22.16 -13.67
C THR A 14 -12.35 -23.68 -13.45
N TYR A 15 -11.25 -24.30 -13.00
CA TYR A 15 -11.20 -25.75 -12.75
C TYR A 15 -11.82 -26.14 -11.39
N PHE A 16 -11.65 -25.30 -10.36
CA PHE A 16 -12.20 -25.55 -9.02
C PHE A 16 -13.72 -25.30 -8.93
N ASN A 17 -14.27 -24.35 -9.67
CA ASN A 17 -15.72 -24.09 -9.64
C ASN A 17 -16.55 -25.15 -10.39
N LYS A 18 -15.94 -25.94 -11.29
CA LYS A 18 -16.64 -27.01 -12.01
C LYS A 18 -16.73 -28.33 -11.24
N THR A 19 -15.92 -28.53 -10.20
CA THR A 19 -15.90 -29.75 -9.39
C THR A 19 -16.79 -29.68 -8.15
N LEU A 20 -17.28 -28.49 -7.78
CA LEU A 20 -18.15 -28.27 -6.61
C LEU A 20 -19.65 -28.17 -6.92
N SER A 21 -20.06 -28.18 -8.20
CA SER A 21 -21.50 -28.13 -8.57
C SER A 21 -22.11 -29.48 -8.99
N ALA A 22 -21.37 -30.58 -8.87
CA ALA A 22 -21.86 -31.93 -9.14
C ALA A 22 -22.13 -32.68 -7.83
N GLY A 23 -23.15 -32.26 -7.09
CA GLY A 23 -23.46 -32.88 -5.80
C GLY A 23 -24.63 -32.26 -5.04
N ALA A 24 -25.81 -32.15 -5.65
CA ALA A 24 -27.10 -32.10 -4.95
C ALA A 24 -28.24 -32.15 -5.97
N GLY A 25 -28.97 -33.27 -6.02
CA GLY A 25 -30.23 -33.37 -6.74
C GLY A 25 -31.40 -33.26 -5.76
N SER A 26 -32.43 -32.48 -6.11
CA SER A 26 -33.78 -32.64 -5.57
C SER A 26 -34.82 -32.03 -6.51
N PHE A 27 -35.85 -32.82 -6.79
CA PHE A 27 -37.02 -32.58 -7.63
C PHE A 27 -37.90 -31.42 -7.14
N HIS A 28 -38.35 -30.53 -8.05
CA HIS A 28 -39.76 -30.20 -8.30
C HIS A 28 -39.90 -29.11 -9.39
N SER A 29 -40.87 -29.30 -10.28
CA SER A 29 -41.32 -28.43 -11.39
C SER A 29 -42.51 -27.55 -10.98
N PRO A 30 -43.14 -26.74 -11.88
CA PRO A 30 -42.63 -25.56 -12.61
C PRO A 30 -43.64 -24.37 -12.50
N THR A 31 -43.49 -23.34 -13.36
CA THR A 31 -44.39 -22.19 -13.72
C THR A 31 -43.72 -20.83 -13.40
N THR A 32 -43.62 -19.80 -14.26
CA THR A 32 -44.25 -19.44 -15.56
C THR A 32 -43.46 -18.25 -16.17
N ARG A 33 -43.39 -18.18 -17.52
CA ARG A 33 -43.44 -17.00 -18.46
C ARG A 33 -43.08 -15.58 -17.96
N SER A 34 -42.46 -14.64 -18.69
CA SER A 34 -41.80 -14.54 -20.02
C SER A 34 -41.58 -13.05 -20.40
N TYR A 35 -40.60 -12.79 -21.28
CA TYR A 35 -40.51 -11.75 -22.35
C TYR A 35 -39.79 -10.37 -22.21
N TYR A 36 -39.14 -10.06 -23.36
CA TYR A 36 -38.53 -8.81 -23.94
C TYR A 36 -37.14 -8.38 -23.42
N THR A 37 -36.00 -8.51 -24.13
CA THR A 37 -35.44 -8.14 -25.47
C THR A 37 -34.95 -6.69 -25.66
N SER A 38 -33.60 -6.53 -25.70
CA SER A 38 -32.75 -5.78 -26.68
C SER A 38 -32.88 -4.23 -26.81
N PRO A 39 -32.05 -3.46 -27.59
CA PRO A 39 -30.74 -3.68 -28.27
C PRO A 39 -29.73 -2.49 -28.14
N LEU A 40 -28.63 -2.50 -28.94
CA LEU A 40 -27.81 -1.42 -29.59
C LEU A 40 -26.28 -1.64 -29.32
N LEU A 41 -25.30 -1.55 -30.24
CA LEU A 41 -25.15 -0.86 -31.53
C LEU A 41 -23.87 -1.36 -32.31
N PHE A 42 -23.99 -1.63 -33.64
CA PHE A 42 -23.13 -1.25 -34.81
C PHE A 42 -21.58 -1.48 -34.85
N ARG A 43 -20.86 -1.76 -35.98
CA ARG A 43 -21.09 -2.11 -37.42
C ARG A 43 -19.71 -2.33 -38.13
N TYR A 44 -19.74 -2.90 -39.35
CA TYR A 44 -18.75 -2.89 -40.48
C TYR A 44 -17.59 -3.94 -40.45
N LEU A 45 -17.27 -4.76 -41.48
CA LEU A 45 -17.49 -4.76 -42.95
C LEU A 45 -17.47 -6.19 -43.56
N GLN A 46 -18.30 -6.36 -44.61
CA GLN A 46 -18.13 -7.09 -45.89
C GLN A 46 -17.85 -8.60 -45.95
N GLY A 47 -18.74 -9.30 -46.68
CA GLY A 47 -18.46 -10.59 -47.35
C GLY A 47 -19.74 -11.41 -47.54
N GLN A 48 -20.27 -11.43 -48.77
CA GLN A 48 -21.60 -11.90 -49.17
C GLN A 48 -21.88 -13.43 -49.03
N PRO A 49 -23.18 -13.83 -49.14
CA PRO A 49 -23.73 -15.13 -48.71
C PRO A 49 -24.00 -16.08 -49.88
N THR A 50 -24.27 -17.36 -49.57
CA THR A 50 -25.22 -18.16 -50.35
C THR A 50 -26.09 -19.01 -49.45
N ASP A 51 -27.41 -18.81 -49.63
CA ASP A 51 -28.57 -19.53 -49.10
C ASP A 51 -28.55 -21.03 -49.43
N TYR A 52 -29.29 -21.84 -48.67
CA TYR A 52 -30.51 -22.54 -49.15
C TYR A 52 -31.16 -23.42 -48.06
N THR A 53 -32.35 -22.97 -47.65
CA THR A 53 -33.64 -23.68 -47.48
C THR A 53 -33.88 -24.87 -46.54
N TYR A 54 -35.04 -24.73 -45.90
CA TYR A 54 -35.79 -25.48 -44.91
C TYR A 54 -36.44 -26.77 -45.45
N GLY A 55 -36.68 -27.76 -44.58
CA GLY A 55 -37.50 -28.94 -44.87
C GLY A 55 -37.74 -29.82 -43.65
N ASP A 56 -38.98 -29.82 -43.17
CA ASP A 56 -39.52 -30.61 -42.05
C ASP A 56 -39.47 -32.13 -42.26
N LEU A 57 -39.31 -32.88 -41.15
CA LEU A 57 -40.21 -33.96 -40.68
C LEU A 57 -39.48 -34.83 -39.63
N GLY A 58 -40.08 -34.92 -38.44
CA GLY A 58 -39.51 -35.58 -37.28
C GLY A 58 -39.68 -37.11 -37.27
N HIS A 59 -38.78 -37.78 -36.54
CA HIS A 59 -39.07 -38.97 -35.74
C HIS A 59 -38.00 -39.13 -34.65
N ASN A 60 -38.43 -39.56 -33.48
CA ASN A 60 -37.68 -39.61 -32.22
C ASN A 60 -36.68 -40.78 -32.12
N CYS A 61 -35.73 -40.59 -31.20
CA CYS A 61 -34.86 -41.55 -30.48
C CYS A 61 -33.44 -41.80 -31.03
N THR A 62 -32.42 -41.23 -30.37
CA THR A 62 -31.51 -41.91 -29.40
C THR A 62 -30.34 -41.00 -29.01
N LEU A 63 -29.98 -41.00 -27.72
CA LEU A 63 -28.79 -40.32 -27.17
C LEU A 63 -27.50 -40.86 -27.82
N ARG A 64 -26.75 -40.00 -28.51
CA ARG A 64 -25.31 -40.17 -28.75
C ARG A 64 -24.61 -38.82 -28.89
N ASP A 65 -23.48 -38.72 -28.18
CA ASP A 65 -22.29 -37.94 -28.50
C ASP A 65 -22.42 -36.40 -28.57
N ILE A 66 -22.28 -35.74 -27.42
CA ILE A 66 -21.81 -34.35 -27.37
C ILE A 66 -20.28 -34.36 -27.51
N GLY A 67 -19.80 -34.23 -28.75
CA GLY A 67 -18.43 -33.80 -29.03
C GLY A 67 -18.36 -32.27 -28.97
N ILE A 68 -17.65 -31.71 -27.98
CA ILE A 68 -17.35 -30.28 -27.94
C ILE A 68 -16.01 -30.06 -28.65
N TYR A 69 -16.07 -29.50 -29.86
CA TYR A 69 -14.93 -28.86 -30.50
C TYR A 69 -14.68 -27.49 -29.84
N VAL A 70 -13.49 -27.30 -29.28
CA VAL A 70 -13.01 -25.98 -28.86
C VAL A 70 -12.11 -25.44 -29.96
N SER A 71 -12.58 -24.44 -30.70
CA SER A 71 -11.75 -23.64 -31.60
C SER A 71 -11.07 -22.54 -30.77
N LEU A 72 -9.74 -22.55 -30.72
CA LEU A 72 -8.91 -21.54 -30.07
C LEU A 72 -8.14 -20.79 -31.16
N THR A 73 -8.58 -19.57 -31.47
CA THR A 73 -7.90 -18.68 -32.41
C THR A 73 -6.62 -18.13 -31.76
N VAL A 74 -5.46 -18.45 -32.33
CA VAL A 74 -4.15 -17.98 -31.85
C VAL A 74 -3.81 -16.66 -32.54
N ILE A 75 -3.68 -15.58 -31.76
CA ILE A 75 -3.05 -14.33 -32.23
C ILE A 75 -1.53 -14.51 -32.08
N GLY A 76 -0.79 -14.22 -33.14
CA GLY A 76 0.60 -14.64 -33.34
C GLY A 76 1.62 -14.11 -32.31
N PHE A 77 2.55 -15.00 -31.93
CA PHE A 77 3.70 -14.71 -31.08
C PHE A 77 5.02 -14.94 -31.86
N THR A 78 6.06 -14.20 -31.49
CA THR A 78 7.38 -14.24 -32.16
C THR A 78 8.22 -15.46 -31.75
N ALA A 79 9.12 -15.90 -32.64
CA ALA A 79 9.73 -17.24 -32.74
C ALA A 79 10.55 -17.79 -31.53
N GLY A 80 10.60 -17.10 -30.39
CA GLY A 80 11.30 -17.56 -29.17
C GLY A 80 10.41 -18.27 -28.14
N GLU A 81 9.09 -18.07 -28.20
CA GLU A 81 8.12 -18.56 -27.19
C GLU A 81 7.57 -19.98 -27.51
N ASP A 82 8.01 -20.57 -28.62
CA ASP A 82 7.39 -21.75 -29.23
C ASP A 82 7.86 -23.10 -28.62
N ARG A 83 9.04 -23.16 -27.98
CA ARG A 83 9.59 -24.44 -27.48
C ARG A 83 9.00 -24.90 -26.15
N LEU A 84 8.74 -23.99 -25.22
CA LEU A 84 8.20 -24.32 -23.89
C LEU A 84 6.71 -24.65 -23.96
N CYS A 85 5.94 -23.93 -24.80
CA CYS A 85 4.54 -24.24 -25.07
C CYS A 85 4.39 -25.57 -25.83
N ARG A 86 5.24 -25.87 -26.83
CA ARG A 86 5.24 -27.21 -27.48
C ARG A 86 5.65 -28.33 -26.54
N TRP A 87 6.60 -28.10 -25.63
CA TRP A 87 6.97 -29.10 -24.63
C TRP A 87 5.81 -29.41 -23.67
N ALA A 88 5.11 -28.37 -23.20
CA ALA A 88 3.94 -28.52 -22.33
C ALA A 88 2.75 -29.18 -23.07
N TYR A 89 2.47 -28.76 -24.30
CA TYR A 89 1.42 -29.35 -25.16
C TYR A 89 1.68 -30.83 -25.45
N ASN A 90 2.91 -31.19 -25.82
CA ASN A 90 3.28 -32.58 -26.10
C ASN A 90 3.26 -33.46 -24.84
N LYS A 91 3.61 -32.93 -23.67
CA LYS A 91 3.50 -33.65 -22.39
C LYS A 91 2.05 -33.90 -21.99
N ILE A 92 1.15 -32.96 -22.25
CA ILE A 92 -0.29 -33.09 -21.97
C ILE A 92 -0.96 -34.07 -22.94
N GLN A 93 -0.61 -34.01 -24.23
CA GLN A 93 -1.05 -34.99 -25.24
C GLN A 93 -0.57 -36.41 -24.93
N LEU A 94 0.70 -36.59 -24.50
CA LEU A 94 1.22 -37.90 -24.10
C LEU A 94 0.49 -38.47 -22.87
N MET A 95 0.08 -37.62 -21.93
CA MET A 95 -0.72 -38.06 -20.77
C MET A 95 -2.17 -38.41 -21.15
N GLN A 96 -2.74 -37.78 -22.18
CA GLN A 96 -4.06 -38.15 -22.71
C GLN A 96 -4.03 -39.44 -23.55
N GLU A 97 -2.97 -39.71 -24.30
CA GLU A 97 -2.81 -40.97 -25.06
C GLU A 97 -2.55 -42.19 -24.16
N ILE A 98 -1.83 -42.02 -23.05
CA ILE A 98 -1.61 -43.09 -22.05
C ILE A 98 -2.92 -43.42 -21.31
N GLN A 99 -3.82 -42.44 -21.12
CA GLN A 99 -5.13 -42.64 -20.49
C GLN A 99 -6.15 -43.32 -21.43
N LEU A 100 -5.97 -43.22 -22.76
CA LEU A 100 -6.91 -43.73 -23.77
C LEU A 100 -6.52 -45.10 -24.38
N ARG A 101 -5.28 -45.59 -24.17
CA ARG A 101 -4.83 -46.93 -24.62
C ARG A 101 -4.70 -47.98 -23.50
N GLY A 102 -5.24 -47.70 -22.32
CA GLY A 102 -5.20 -48.60 -21.16
C GLY A 102 -6.44 -49.49 -20.99
N SER A 103 -6.93 -50.14 -22.05
CA SER A 103 -7.99 -51.15 -21.91
C SER A 103 -7.91 -52.25 -22.98
N SER A 104 -6.92 -53.14 -22.85
CA SER A 104 -7.08 -54.58 -23.05
C SER A 104 -5.78 -55.33 -22.68
N LEU A 105 -5.94 -56.45 -21.95
CA LEU A 105 -4.97 -57.51 -21.60
C LEU A 105 -4.17 -57.39 -20.27
N VAL A 106 -4.78 -57.98 -19.22
CA VAL A 106 -4.31 -58.70 -18.00
C VAL A 106 -2.79 -58.79 -17.68
N LYS A 107 -2.34 -58.23 -16.53
CA LYS A 107 -1.74 -58.89 -15.32
C LYS A 107 -1.08 -57.85 -14.37
N PRO A 108 -0.96 -58.11 -13.05
CA PRO A 108 -0.77 -57.07 -12.04
C PRO A 108 0.71 -56.75 -11.78
N VAL A 109 1.07 -55.46 -11.67
CA VAL A 109 2.37 -55.02 -11.14
C VAL A 109 2.18 -53.91 -10.11
N SER A 110 2.54 -54.26 -8.87
CA SER A 110 2.81 -53.48 -7.65
C SER A 110 2.67 -51.95 -7.70
N ALA A 111 1.57 -51.43 -7.15
CA ALA A 111 1.39 -50.04 -6.75
C ALA A 111 2.14 -49.73 -5.44
N LYS A 112 3.42 -49.40 -5.50
CA LYS A 112 4.16 -48.91 -4.31
C LYS A 112 5.20 -47.80 -4.56
N SER A 113 5.40 -47.35 -5.81
CA SER A 113 6.43 -46.35 -6.15
C SER A 113 5.90 -44.94 -6.47
N HIS A 114 4.62 -44.76 -6.80
CA HIS A 114 4.11 -43.46 -7.25
C HIS A 114 3.59 -42.51 -6.16
N LEU A 115 3.39 -42.98 -4.92
CA LEU A 115 2.89 -42.13 -3.83
C LEU A 115 3.99 -41.25 -3.22
N GLY A 116 5.26 -41.68 -3.30
CA GLY A 116 6.40 -40.92 -2.78
C GLY A 116 6.72 -39.68 -3.62
N GLU A 117 6.77 -39.79 -4.94
CA GLU A 117 7.14 -38.66 -5.81
C GLU A 117 6.14 -37.51 -5.75
N VAL A 118 4.83 -37.80 -5.70
CA VAL A 118 3.79 -36.75 -5.64
C VAL A 118 3.86 -35.95 -4.34
N THR A 119 4.21 -36.61 -3.22
CA THR A 119 4.40 -35.90 -1.93
C THR A 119 5.62 -34.99 -1.96
N TRP A 120 6.71 -35.37 -2.62
CA TRP A 120 7.90 -34.52 -2.77
C TRP A 120 7.66 -33.29 -3.63
N TRP A 121 6.85 -33.41 -4.69
CA TRP A 121 6.46 -32.27 -5.53
C TRP A 121 5.50 -31.31 -4.83
N LEU A 122 4.55 -31.81 -4.02
CA LEU A 122 3.65 -30.96 -3.23
C LEU A 122 4.39 -30.26 -2.09
N ILE A 123 5.34 -30.94 -1.44
CA ILE A 123 6.20 -30.32 -0.42
C ILE A 123 7.11 -29.27 -1.07
N HIS A 124 7.74 -29.55 -2.21
CA HIS A 124 8.55 -28.55 -2.92
C HIS A 124 7.72 -27.37 -3.44
N ALA A 125 6.49 -27.59 -3.93
CA ALA A 125 5.60 -26.51 -4.34
C ALA A 125 5.12 -25.66 -3.16
N SER A 126 4.88 -26.28 -1.99
CA SER A 126 4.58 -25.55 -0.76
C SER A 126 5.79 -24.75 -0.26
N VAL A 127 7.01 -25.33 -0.30
CA VAL A 127 8.26 -24.65 0.07
C VAL A 127 8.60 -23.53 -0.92
N LEU A 128 8.31 -23.68 -2.22
CA LEU A 128 8.47 -22.62 -3.22
C LEU A 128 7.44 -21.49 -3.05
N MET A 129 6.21 -21.80 -2.63
CA MET A 129 5.18 -20.82 -2.25
C MET A 129 5.52 -20.07 -0.95
N PHE A 130 6.38 -20.64 -0.10
CA PHE A 130 6.78 -20.02 1.18
C PHE A 130 8.00 -19.06 1.08
N HIS A 131 8.60 -18.87 -0.10
CA HIS A 131 9.85 -18.09 -0.23
C HIS A 131 9.76 -16.70 -0.86
N ILE A 132 8.56 -16.14 -1.09
CA ILE A 132 8.44 -14.71 -1.45
C ILE A 132 7.28 -14.07 -0.67
N LEU A 133 7.40 -14.02 0.66
CA LEU A 133 6.79 -12.93 1.43
C LEU A 133 7.71 -11.71 1.31
N VAL A 134 7.76 -11.13 0.11
CA VAL A 134 8.15 -9.72 0.02
C VAL A 134 6.97 -8.99 0.65
N ALA A 135 7.20 -8.37 1.81
CA ALA A 135 6.26 -7.49 2.49
C ALA A 135 6.03 -6.26 1.60
N TYR A 136 5.20 -6.45 0.58
CA TYR A 136 4.85 -5.46 -0.41
C TYR A 136 3.63 -4.70 0.09
N ASP A 137 3.69 -3.37 0.04
CA ASP A 137 2.53 -2.54 0.31
C ASP A 137 1.62 -2.53 -0.95
N PRO A 138 0.43 -3.14 -0.91
CA PRO A 138 -0.42 -3.23 -2.09
C PRO A 138 -0.90 -1.87 -2.59
N LEU A 139 -0.91 -0.83 -1.76
CA LEU A 139 -1.30 0.53 -2.12
C LEU A 139 -0.12 1.40 -2.57
N ASP A 140 1.13 0.96 -2.38
CA ASP A 140 2.32 1.65 -2.89
C ASP A 140 3.34 0.67 -3.51
N PRO A 141 2.99 0.08 -4.67
CA PRO A 141 3.81 -0.91 -5.36
C PRO A 141 5.28 -0.59 -5.53
N ASN A 142 5.52 0.66 -5.90
CA ASN A 142 6.81 1.16 -6.35
C ASN A 142 7.46 2.02 -5.26
N GLY A 143 6.83 2.11 -4.09
CA GLY A 143 7.27 2.89 -2.95
C GLY A 143 8.61 2.40 -2.43
N ASN A 144 9.65 3.22 -2.61
CA ASN A 144 10.97 2.95 -2.08
C ASN A 144 11.70 4.25 -1.73
N ILE A 145 12.78 4.12 -0.97
CA ILE A 145 13.77 5.18 -0.81
C ILE A 145 14.99 4.80 -1.63
N THR A 146 15.42 5.66 -2.53
CA THR A 146 16.64 5.47 -3.31
C THR A 146 17.71 6.44 -2.84
N ILE A 147 18.84 5.91 -2.39
CA ILE A 147 20.05 6.67 -2.12
C ILE A 147 20.89 6.62 -3.39
N LYS A 148 20.98 7.76 -4.08
CA LYS A 148 21.79 7.94 -5.27
C LYS A 148 23.12 8.58 -4.89
N TRP A 149 24.20 8.03 -5.41
CA TRP A 149 25.55 8.50 -5.18
C TRP A 149 26.18 8.91 -6.50
N ASP A 150 26.39 10.21 -6.70
CA ASP A 150 26.95 10.80 -7.90
C ASP A 150 28.38 11.27 -7.64
N VAL A 151 29.37 10.61 -8.24
CA VAL A 151 30.78 11.04 -8.18
C VAL A 151 30.98 12.21 -9.14
N MET A 152 31.26 13.40 -8.58
CA MET A 152 31.32 14.65 -9.33
C MET A 152 32.72 14.94 -9.86
N SER A 153 33.75 14.60 -9.10
CA SER A 153 35.16 14.82 -9.45
C SER A 153 36.10 13.90 -8.69
N TRP A 154 37.29 13.68 -9.24
CA TRP A 154 38.39 12.99 -8.56
C TRP A 154 39.18 13.96 -7.69
N THR A 155 39.67 13.48 -6.55
CA THR A 155 40.67 14.17 -5.71
C THR A 155 41.99 13.39 -5.76
N PRO A 156 43.11 13.95 -5.27
CA PRO A 156 44.40 13.26 -5.30
C PRO A 156 44.39 11.87 -4.62
N ASP A 157 43.54 11.67 -3.61
CA ASP A 157 43.45 10.46 -2.81
C ASP A 157 42.05 9.83 -2.77
N GLY A 158 41.13 10.27 -3.63
CA GLY A 158 39.77 9.74 -3.68
C GLY A 158 38.85 10.53 -4.61
N TYR A 159 37.69 10.95 -4.10
CA TYR A 159 36.68 11.63 -4.90
C TYR A 159 35.74 12.54 -4.10
N MET A 160 35.10 13.47 -4.79
CA MET A 160 33.97 14.25 -4.27
C MET A 160 32.67 13.71 -4.85
N ALA A 161 31.66 13.50 -4.01
CA ALA A 161 30.37 12.97 -4.42
C ALA A 161 29.19 13.73 -3.83
N ALA A 162 28.11 13.82 -4.60
CA ALA A 162 26.80 14.24 -4.13
C ALA A 162 25.97 12.99 -3.80
N VAL A 163 25.49 12.91 -2.57
CA VAL A 163 24.63 11.82 -2.09
C VAL A 163 23.22 12.38 -1.95
N THR A 164 22.27 11.76 -2.64
CA THR A 164 20.88 12.20 -2.68
C THR A 164 19.97 11.07 -2.20
N VAL A 165 19.15 11.36 -1.20
CA VAL A 165 18.08 10.50 -0.69
C VAL A 165 16.78 10.94 -1.36
N HIS A 166 16.26 10.08 -2.24
CA HIS A 166 14.95 10.24 -2.88
C HIS A 166 13.92 9.38 -2.17
N ASN A 167 12.82 9.98 -1.72
CA ASN A 167 11.66 9.26 -1.24
C ASN A 167 10.63 9.13 -2.38
N PHE A 168 10.45 7.92 -2.91
CA PHE A 168 9.45 7.62 -3.94
C PHE A 168 8.16 7.03 -3.36
N GLN A 169 8.00 7.03 -2.03
CA GLN A 169 6.79 6.52 -1.39
C GLN A 169 5.66 7.55 -1.53
N MET A 170 4.46 7.08 -1.88
CA MET A 170 3.35 7.98 -2.21
C MET A 170 2.77 8.68 -0.99
N PHE A 171 2.62 7.96 0.12
CA PHE A 171 1.96 8.48 1.33
C PHE A 171 2.77 8.23 2.61
N ARG A 172 4.02 7.75 2.51
CA ARG A 172 4.94 7.62 3.65
C ARG A 172 6.05 8.67 3.55
N HIS A 173 6.19 9.49 4.57
CA HIS A 173 7.25 10.49 4.68
C HIS A 173 8.21 10.12 5.82
N ILE A 174 9.40 10.72 5.81
CA ILE A 174 10.36 10.65 6.91
C ILE A 174 10.14 11.89 7.77
N MET A 175 9.54 11.71 8.94
CA MET A 175 9.34 12.78 9.93
C MET A 175 10.57 12.99 10.82
N ASN A 176 10.57 13.99 11.69
CA ASN A 176 11.58 14.17 12.72
C ASN A 176 11.70 12.90 13.61
N PRO A 177 12.92 12.46 14.01
CA PRO A 177 14.23 13.12 13.89
C PRO A 177 14.92 13.00 12.52
N GLY A 178 14.21 12.56 11.49
CA GLY A 178 14.72 12.48 10.13
C GLY A 178 15.42 11.16 9.81
N TRP A 179 16.03 11.10 8.63
CA TRP A 179 16.83 9.95 8.21
C TRP A 179 18.20 9.95 8.87
N THR A 180 18.73 8.76 9.11
CA THR A 180 20.11 8.49 9.50
C THR A 180 20.65 7.42 8.57
N LEU A 181 21.71 7.76 7.83
CA LEU A 181 22.27 6.94 6.78
C LEU A 181 23.63 6.38 7.22
N GLY A 182 23.75 5.06 7.21
CA GLY A 182 25.01 4.36 7.47
C GLY A 182 25.41 3.47 6.31
N TRP A 183 26.71 3.19 6.21
CA TRP A 183 27.27 2.22 5.27
C TRP A 183 28.60 1.69 5.80
N THR A 184 29.15 0.69 5.12
CA THR A 184 30.48 0.15 5.40
C THR A 184 31.41 0.40 4.21
N TRP A 185 32.54 1.05 4.46
CA TRP A 185 33.58 1.23 3.45
C TRP A 185 34.17 -0.10 3.00
N ALA A 186 34.45 -0.22 1.69
CA ALA A 186 34.95 -1.46 1.10
C ALA A 186 36.41 -1.74 1.50
N LYS A 187 37.21 -0.69 1.71
CA LYS A 187 38.63 -0.75 2.08
C LYS A 187 38.86 0.05 3.37
N LYS A 188 39.64 1.13 3.30
CA LYS A 188 40.09 2.00 4.39
C LYS A 188 39.74 3.46 4.10
N GLU A 189 38.69 3.68 3.32
CA GLU A 189 38.22 5.00 2.94
C GLU A 189 37.85 5.82 4.20
N VAL A 190 38.02 7.14 4.10
CA VAL A 190 37.71 8.11 5.15
C VAL A 190 36.87 9.25 4.57
N ILE A 191 36.18 9.99 5.42
CA ILE A 191 35.46 11.20 5.02
C ILE A 191 36.33 12.40 5.38
N TRP A 192 36.83 13.12 4.38
CA TRP A 192 37.58 14.36 4.58
C TRP A 192 36.68 15.49 5.05
N SER A 193 35.53 15.66 4.39
CA SER A 193 34.55 16.68 4.72
C SER A 193 33.15 16.27 4.26
N ALA A 194 32.13 16.87 4.87
CA ALA A 194 30.74 16.76 4.45
C ALA A 194 30.07 18.14 4.51
N VAL A 195 29.21 18.43 3.53
CA VAL A 195 28.46 19.70 3.41
C VAL A 195 26.99 19.37 3.24
N GLY A 196 26.12 20.03 4.00
CA GLY A 196 24.68 19.72 4.11
C GLY A 196 24.34 18.59 5.07
N ALA A 197 25.32 17.79 5.49
CA ALA A 197 25.15 16.71 6.46
C ALA A 197 26.42 16.54 7.31
N GLN A 198 26.32 15.81 8.41
CA GLN A 198 27.42 15.59 9.34
C GLN A 198 27.50 14.13 9.81
N ALA A 199 28.72 13.64 10.05
CA ALA A 199 28.93 12.37 10.69
C ALA A 199 28.67 12.49 12.19
N THR A 200 27.89 11.54 12.72
CA THR A 200 27.54 11.49 14.15
C THR A 200 28.75 11.25 15.05
N GLU A 201 29.77 10.54 14.54
CA GLU A 201 31.01 10.24 15.24
C GLU A 201 32.21 10.38 14.30
N GLN A 202 33.32 10.92 14.82
CA GLN A 202 34.58 11.01 14.07
C GLN A 202 35.33 9.67 14.03
N GLY A 203 35.33 8.91 15.14
CA GLY A 203 36.13 7.69 15.30
C GLY A 203 37.62 7.95 15.50
N ASP A 204 38.42 6.88 15.45
CA ASP A 204 39.88 6.97 15.63
C ASP A 204 40.58 7.42 14.35
N CYS A 205 40.93 8.71 14.31
CA CYS A 205 41.70 9.34 13.24
C CYS A 205 43.20 9.51 13.56
N SER A 206 43.73 8.84 14.60
CA SER A 206 45.13 9.02 15.08
C SER A 206 46.21 8.80 14.02
N LYS A 207 45.91 8.06 12.95
CA LYS A 207 46.82 7.84 11.81
C LYS A 207 47.13 9.12 11.02
N PHE A 208 46.28 10.14 11.12
CA PHE A 208 46.43 11.40 10.40
C PHE A 208 47.05 12.45 11.33
N LYS A 209 48.30 12.85 11.05
CA LYS A 209 49.07 13.77 11.92
C LYS A 209 48.93 15.25 11.55
N GLY A 210 48.37 15.56 10.37
CA GLY A 210 48.16 16.92 9.87
C GLY A 210 46.67 17.23 9.77
N ASN A 211 46.16 17.23 8.54
CA ASN A 211 44.72 17.36 8.33
C ASN A 211 44.00 16.11 8.86
N ILE A 212 43.14 16.30 9.85
CA ILE A 212 42.34 15.23 10.44
C ILE A 212 41.04 15.10 9.65
N PRO A 213 40.69 13.91 9.14
CA PRO A 213 39.41 13.71 8.46
C PRO A 213 38.21 13.96 9.38
N HIS A 214 37.09 14.36 8.78
CA HIS A 214 35.79 14.48 9.44
C HIS A 214 35.29 13.16 10.06
N CYS A 215 35.57 12.02 9.41
CA CYS A 215 35.26 10.71 9.95
C CYS A 215 36.24 9.63 9.44
N CYS A 216 36.79 8.84 10.37
CA CYS A 216 37.68 7.71 10.08
C CYS A 216 37.05 6.34 10.41
N LYS A 217 35.79 6.30 10.85
CA LYS A 217 35.10 5.03 11.09
C LYS A 217 34.94 4.28 9.77
N LYS A 218 35.20 2.96 9.81
CA LYS A 218 34.92 2.06 8.67
C LYS A 218 33.41 2.00 8.36
N THR A 219 32.58 2.18 9.39
CA THR A 219 31.13 2.22 9.28
C THR A 219 30.61 3.60 9.73
N PRO A 220 30.71 4.64 8.87
CA PRO A 220 30.23 5.96 9.22
C PRO A 220 28.70 5.98 9.31
N THR A 221 28.18 6.92 10.10
CA THR A 221 26.75 7.21 10.21
C THR A 221 26.56 8.71 10.05
N ILE A 222 25.80 9.10 9.02
CA ILE A 222 25.55 10.47 8.60
C ILE A 222 24.10 10.85 8.92
N VAL A 223 23.95 12.08 9.40
CA VAL A 223 22.67 12.74 9.60
C VAL A 223 22.65 14.07 8.87
N ASP A 224 21.48 14.48 8.39
CA ASP A 224 21.26 15.79 7.80
C ASP A 224 21.46 16.89 8.84
N LEU A 225 21.89 18.07 8.39
CA LEU A 225 21.98 19.23 9.27
C LEU A 225 20.58 19.78 9.60
N LEU A 226 20.48 20.48 10.73
CA LEU A 226 19.24 21.15 11.13
C LEU A 226 18.98 22.42 10.31
N PRO A 227 17.72 22.89 10.22
CA PRO A 227 17.41 24.18 9.60
C PRO A 227 18.16 25.34 10.27
N GLY A 228 18.55 26.35 9.50
CA GLY A 228 19.18 27.57 10.00
C GLY A 228 20.72 27.54 10.05
N VAL A 229 21.36 26.49 9.52
CA VAL A 229 22.83 26.46 9.40
C VAL A 229 23.37 27.51 8.43
N PRO A 230 24.61 28.00 8.60
CA PRO A 230 25.23 28.98 7.71
C PRO A 230 25.29 28.53 6.23
N TYR A 231 25.19 29.47 5.30
CA TYR A 231 25.12 29.20 3.85
C TYR A 231 26.30 28.38 3.32
N ASN A 232 27.51 28.58 3.86
CA ASN A 232 28.71 27.82 3.46
C ASN A 232 28.67 26.33 3.86
N GLN A 233 27.78 25.95 4.77
CA GLN A 233 27.55 24.56 5.18
C GLN A 233 26.31 23.95 4.52
N GLN A 234 25.56 24.74 3.75
CA GLN A 234 24.38 24.28 3.03
C GLN A 234 24.76 23.66 1.69
N PHE A 235 23.97 22.67 1.30
CA PHE A 235 23.96 22.02 0.01
C PHE A 235 22.53 22.06 -0.56
N THR A 236 22.34 21.71 -1.83
CA THR A 236 21.01 21.66 -2.43
C THR A 236 20.11 20.68 -1.66
N ASN A 237 18.85 21.04 -1.38
CA ASN A 237 17.83 20.21 -0.72
C ASN A 237 18.17 19.62 0.67
N CYS A 238 19.22 20.10 1.34
CA CYS A 238 19.35 20.03 2.81
C CYS A 238 18.80 21.35 3.40
N CYS A 239 18.92 21.74 4.67
CA CYS A 239 19.27 21.06 5.91
C CYS A 239 17.94 20.96 6.66
N LYS A 240 17.22 19.87 6.44
CA LYS A 240 15.83 19.74 6.91
C LYS A 240 15.74 18.91 8.19
N GLY A 241 16.88 18.71 8.87
CA GLY A 241 16.97 17.76 9.98
C GLY A 241 16.57 16.35 9.56
N GLY A 242 16.79 15.99 8.30
CA GLY A 242 16.53 14.66 7.75
C GLY A 242 15.07 14.41 7.40
N VAL A 243 14.21 15.43 7.46
CA VAL A 243 12.81 15.32 7.06
C VAL A 243 12.70 15.26 5.54
N VAL A 244 11.95 14.28 5.04
CA VAL A 244 11.73 14.07 3.61
C VAL A 244 10.26 13.78 3.39
N ALA A 245 9.58 14.62 2.61
CA ALA A 245 8.15 14.48 2.33
C ALA A 245 7.86 13.20 1.54
N ALA A 246 6.60 12.77 1.53
CA ALA A 246 6.15 11.71 0.64
C ALA A 246 6.07 12.24 -0.79
N TRP A 247 6.42 11.43 -1.78
CA TRP A 247 6.35 11.80 -3.20
C TRP A 247 4.94 12.19 -3.63
N GLY A 248 3.93 11.50 -3.11
CA GLY A 248 2.54 11.82 -3.42
C GLY A 248 2.12 13.18 -2.88
N GLN A 249 2.68 13.62 -1.76
CA GLN A 249 2.36 14.90 -1.12
C GLN A 249 3.11 16.07 -1.78
N ASP A 250 4.44 16.01 -1.82
CA ASP A 250 5.27 17.07 -2.42
C ASP A 250 6.55 16.47 -3.03
N PRO A 251 6.57 16.22 -4.37
CA PRO A 251 7.74 15.72 -5.07
C PRO A 251 8.99 16.58 -4.92
N SER A 252 8.85 17.90 -4.73
CA SER A 252 9.97 18.82 -4.60
C SER A 252 10.65 18.70 -3.23
N GLN A 253 9.89 18.32 -2.20
CA GLN A 253 10.37 18.12 -0.83
C GLN A 253 10.66 16.65 -0.49
N ALA A 254 10.37 15.73 -1.40
CA ALA A 254 10.68 14.29 -1.33
C ALA A 254 12.15 13.96 -1.64
N ILE A 255 13.04 14.96 -1.51
CA ILE A 255 14.47 14.86 -1.79
C ILE A 255 15.25 15.49 -0.64
N SER A 256 16.35 14.85 -0.24
CA SER A 256 17.37 15.42 0.64
C SER A 256 18.74 15.07 0.08
N SER A 257 19.70 16.00 0.09
CA SER A 257 21.03 15.73 -0.43
C SER A 257 22.14 16.43 0.33
N PHE A 258 23.31 15.81 0.31
CA PHE A 258 24.53 16.35 0.89
C PHE A 258 25.73 16.02 0.00
N GLN A 259 26.82 16.74 0.19
CA GLN A 259 28.08 16.46 -0.48
C GLN A 259 29.06 15.82 0.51
N VAL A 260 29.86 14.87 0.02
CA VAL A 260 30.90 14.21 0.78
C VAL A 260 32.19 14.16 -0.02
N SER A 261 33.31 14.50 0.64
CA SER A 261 34.66 14.30 0.13
C SER A 261 35.23 13.02 0.74
N VAL A 262 35.53 12.02 -0.08
CA VAL A 262 36.00 10.70 0.34
C VAL A 262 37.49 10.58 0.02
N GLY A 263 38.27 10.23 1.03
CA GLY A 263 39.71 10.00 0.97
C GLY A 263 40.10 8.53 1.06
N GLN A 264 41.35 8.22 0.75
CA GLN A 264 41.89 6.86 0.63
C GLN A 264 41.04 5.93 -0.26
N ALA A 265 40.38 6.51 -1.26
CA ALA A 265 39.52 5.80 -2.21
C ALA A 265 40.20 5.68 -3.58
N GLY A 266 39.55 4.98 -4.51
CA GLY A 266 40.00 4.98 -5.90
C GLY A 266 39.78 6.34 -6.56
N THR A 267 40.66 6.72 -7.48
CA THR A 267 40.64 7.98 -8.23
C THR A 267 40.19 7.79 -9.69
N SER A 268 39.56 6.66 -9.99
CA SER A 268 39.03 6.34 -11.31
C SER A 268 37.86 5.35 -11.23
N ASN A 269 37.04 5.30 -12.28
CA ASN A 269 35.89 4.39 -12.39
C ASN A 269 36.26 2.91 -12.20
N LYS A 270 37.53 2.53 -12.46
CA LYS A 270 38.02 1.15 -12.28
C LYS A 270 38.51 0.85 -10.87
N THR A 271 38.99 1.88 -10.16
CA THR A 271 39.67 1.71 -8.85
C THR A 271 38.73 1.92 -7.68
N VAL A 272 37.69 2.73 -7.84
CA VAL A 272 36.63 2.95 -6.84
C VAL A 272 35.92 1.63 -6.55
N ARG A 273 35.73 1.35 -5.25
CA ARG A 273 34.95 0.22 -4.78
C ARG A 273 33.70 0.75 -4.08
N LEU A 274 32.55 0.22 -4.46
CA LEU A 274 31.27 0.65 -3.90
C LEU A 274 31.21 0.26 -2.41
N PRO A 275 30.66 1.13 -1.55
CA PRO A 275 30.39 0.77 -0.17
C PRO A 275 29.41 -0.40 -0.07
N LYS A 276 29.45 -1.08 1.07
CA LYS A 276 28.62 -2.26 1.36
C LYS A 276 27.75 -2.00 2.59
N ASN A 277 26.74 -2.84 2.78
CA ASN A 277 25.90 -2.85 3.99
C ASN A 277 25.33 -1.46 4.32
N PHE A 278 24.57 -0.89 3.40
CA PHE A 278 23.84 0.34 3.66
C PHE A 278 22.74 0.11 4.69
N THR A 279 22.62 1.04 5.63
CA THR A 279 21.59 1.05 6.66
C THR A 279 20.88 2.39 6.59
N LEU A 280 19.56 2.36 6.39
CA LEU A 280 18.72 3.55 6.49
C LEU A 280 17.86 3.41 7.75
N LEU A 281 18.08 4.30 8.70
CA LEU A 281 17.21 4.46 9.85
C LEU A 281 16.33 5.69 9.61
N ALA A 282 15.05 5.53 9.86
CA ALA A 282 14.07 6.60 9.90
C ALA A 282 13.45 6.57 11.31
N PRO A 283 12.44 7.40 11.63
CA PRO A 283 11.69 7.26 12.86
C PRO A 283 11.05 5.86 12.96
N GLY A 284 11.67 4.98 13.75
CA GLY A 284 11.31 3.56 13.86
C GLY A 284 12.09 2.63 12.92
N PRO A 285 12.11 1.32 13.20
CA PRO A 285 12.69 0.35 12.29
C PRO A 285 11.76 0.13 11.07
N GLY A 286 12.25 -0.58 10.05
CA GLY A 286 11.40 -1.03 8.93
C GLY A 286 12.05 -0.99 7.56
N TYR A 287 13.06 -0.16 7.36
CA TYR A 287 13.78 -0.09 6.09
C TYR A 287 14.87 -1.17 6.01
N THR A 288 14.92 -1.85 4.86
CA THR A 288 16.01 -2.75 4.50
C THR A 288 16.58 -2.30 3.17
N CYS A 289 17.90 -2.09 3.10
CA CYS A 289 18.58 -1.60 1.90
C CYS A 289 19.26 -2.75 1.16
N GLY A 290 19.15 -2.72 -0.17
CA GLY A 290 19.87 -3.63 -1.05
C GLY A 290 21.36 -3.26 -1.22
N PRO A 291 22.12 -4.03 -2.01
CA PRO A 291 23.48 -3.67 -2.38
C PRO A 291 23.50 -2.46 -3.34
N ALA A 292 24.61 -1.71 -3.31
CA ALA A 292 24.84 -0.63 -4.26
C ALA A 292 25.02 -1.18 -5.68
N LYS A 293 24.31 -0.59 -6.65
CA LYS A 293 24.33 -0.99 -8.06
C LYS A 293 24.74 0.19 -8.93
N VAL A 294 25.77 0.00 -9.75
CA VAL A 294 26.19 1.00 -10.73
C VAL A 294 25.06 1.20 -11.76
N VAL A 295 24.74 2.45 -12.03
CA VAL A 295 23.72 2.86 -13.00
C VAL A 295 24.37 3.84 -14.00
N PRO A 296 23.71 4.15 -15.13
CA PRO A 296 24.21 5.19 -16.04
C PRO A 296 24.46 6.50 -15.30
N SER A 297 25.56 7.18 -15.65
CA SER A 297 25.95 8.44 -15.01
C SER A 297 24.84 9.48 -15.10
N THR A 298 24.53 10.11 -13.96
CA THR A 298 23.56 11.21 -13.91
C THR A 298 24.04 12.37 -14.78
N THR A 299 23.12 12.96 -15.55
CA THR A 299 23.35 14.20 -16.27
C THR A 299 22.73 15.37 -15.51
N PHE A 300 23.49 16.45 -15.36
CA PHE A 300 23.05 17.68 -14.72
C PHE A 300 22.96 18.77 -15.77
N LEU A 301 21.83 19.47 -15.79
CA LEU A 301 21.65 20.66 -16.61
C LEU A 301 21.94 21.88 -15.75
N THR A 302 22.68 22.84 -16.30
CA THR A 302 22.83 24.14 -15.67
C THR A 302 21.46 24.85 -15.58
N PRO A 303 21.26 25.77 -14.62
CA PRO A 303 19.97 26.46 -14.47
C PRO A 303 19.47 27.17 -15.73
N ASP A 304 20.39 27.67 -16.56
CA ASP A 304 20.10 28.29 -17.87
C ASP A 304 19.81 27.26 -18.99
N LYS A 305 19.89 25.95 -18.68
CA LYS A 305 19.68 24.79 -19.57
C LYS A 305 20.64 24.69 -20.76
N ARG A 306 21.70 25.51 -20.82
CA ARG A 306 22.61 25.58 -21.97
C ARG A 306 23.76 24.57 -21.89
N ARG A 307 24.22 24.24 -20.68
CA ARG A 307 25.33 23.32 -20.46
C ARG A 307 24.85 22.04 -19.78
N LYS A 308 25.32 20.90 -20.30
CA LYS A 308 25.15 19.59 -19.67
C LYS A 308 26.48 19.18 -19.04
N THR A 309 26.46 18.82 -17.77
CA THR A 309 27.56 18.12 -17.11
C THR A 309 27.09 16.72 -16.71
N GLN A 310 28.02 15.83 -16.40
CA GLN A 310 27.68 14.47 -15.99
C GLN A 310 28.52 14.04 -14.80
N ALA A 311 27.96 13.18 -13.96
CA ALA A 311 28.74 12.46 -12.96
C ALA A 311 29.74 11.54 -13.66
N LEU A 312 30.91 11.39 -13.06
CA LEU A 312 31.96 10.48 -13.54
C LEU A 312 31.55 9.02 -13.33
N MET A 313 30.80 8.76 -12.26
CA MET A 313 30.23 7.46 -11.91
C MET A 313 28.99 7.68 -11.03
N THR A 314 27.93 6.89 -11.26
CA THR A 314 26.72 6.91 -10.42
C THR A 314 26.38 5.50 -9.96
N TRP A 315 25.97 5.36 -8.70
CA TRP A 315 25.33 4.14 -8.20
C TRP A 315 24.13 4.43 -7.32
N ASN A 316 23.19 3.50 -7.31
CA ASN A 316 21.98 3.57 -6.51
C ASN A 316 21.94 2.46 -5.47
N VAL A 317 21.38 2.79 -4.32
CA VAL A 317 20.98 1.85 -3.28
C VAL A 317 19.49 2.03 -3.07
N THR A 318 18.73 0.95 -3.23
CA THR A 318 17.29 0.96 -3.01
C THR A 318 16.98 0.36 -1.65
N CYS A 319 16.24 1.11 -0.83
CA CYS A 319 15.74 0.70 0.46
C CYS A 319 14.22 0.57 0.40
N THR A 320 13.71 -0.60 0.80
CA THR A 320 12.27 -0.89 0.85
C THR A 320 11.81 -0.94 2.30
N TYR A 321 10.55 -0.56 2.53
CA TYR A 321 9.95 -0.57 3.85
C TYR A 321 9.15 -1.85 4.06
N SER A 322 9.31 -2.51 5.20
CA SER A 322 8.52 -3.66 5.61
C SER A 322 7.75 -3.33 6.89
N GLN A 323 6.42 -3.35 6.80
CA GLN A 323 5.54 -3.08 7.94
C GLN A 323 5.74 -4.11 9.07
N PHE A 324 5.95 -5.39 8.72
CA PHE A 324 6.19 -6.47 9.69
C PHE A 324 7.52 -6.32 10.45
N LEU A 325 8.56 -5.79 9.80
CA LEU A 325 9.84 -5.50 10.46
C LEU A 325 9.75 -4.23 11.30
N ALA A 326 8.92 -3.27 10.87
CA ALA A 326 8.78 -2.00 11.54
C ALA A 326 8.07 -2.10 12.89
N ARG A 327 6.94 -2.81 12.95
CA ARG A 327 6.17 -2.93 14.19
C ARG A 327 5.46 -4.27 14.27
N LYS A 328 5.43 -4.81 15.49
CA LYS A 328 4.62 -5.98 15.84
C LYS A 328 3.13 -5.64 15.94
N ASN A 329 2.82 -4.43 16.42
CA ASN A 329 1.45 -3.93 16.59
C ASN A 329 1.22 -2.70 15.70
N PRO A 330 -0.01 -2.48 15.21
CA PRO A 330 -0.39 -1.25 14.51
C PRO A 330 -0.05 0.01 15.29
N SER A 331 0.14 1.13 14.58
CA SER A 331 0.39 2.46 15.18
C SER A 331 -0.87 3.32 15.25
N CYS A 332 -1.97 2.88 14.65
CA CYS A 332 -3.23 3.61 14.64
C CYS A 332 -4.44 2.67 14.63
N CYS A 333 -5.59 3.22 15.00
CA CYS A 333 -6.88 2.52 14.96
C CYS A 333 -7.97 3.38 14.32
N VAL A 334 -9.02 2.74 13.85
CA VAL A 334 -10.18 3.39 13.25
C VAL A 334 -11.39 3.25 14.17
N SER A 335 -12.19 4.31 14.24
CA SER A 335 -13.52 4.29 14.87
C SER A 335 -14.56 4.81 13.88
N LEU A 336 -15.76 4.24 13.92
CA LEU A 336 -16.79 4.45 12.91
C LEU A 336 -18.08 4.94 13.56
N SER A 337 -18.78 5.85 12.89
CA SER A 337 -20.12 6.28 13.30
C SER A 337 -20.95 6.71 12.08
N SER A 338 -22.25 6.82 12.25
CA SER A 338 -23.16 7.29 11.21
C SER A 338 -24.30 8.13 11.79
N PHE A 339 -24.94 8.95 10.96
CA PHE A 339 -26.10 9.76 11.38
C PHE A 339 -27.34 8.94 11.72
N TYR A 340 -27.39 7.67 11.31
CA TYR A 340 -28.55 6.78 11.47
C TYR A 340 -28.37 5.74 12.57
N ASN A 341 -27.27 5.80 13.31
CA ASN A 341 -26.98 4.90 14.42
C ASN A 341 -26.38 5.71 15.57
N GLU A 342 -27.02 5.67 16.74
CA GLU A 342 -26.61 6.44 17.92
C GLU A 342 -25.32 5.89 18.56
N THR A 343 -25.00 4.62 18.29
CA THR A 343 -23.81 3.96 18.86
C THR A 343 -22.58 4.19 17.98
N ILE A 344 -21.47 4.58 18.61
CA ILE A 344 -20.18 4.73 17.95
C ILE A 344 -19.43 3.39 18.05
N THR A 345 -19.06 2.83 16.92
CA THR A 345 -18.13 1.70 16.87
C THR A 345 -16.74 2.20 17.21
N THR A 346 -16.31 1.97 18.45
CA THR A 346 -15.00 2.42 18.94
C THR A 346 -13.86 1.63 18.32
N CYS A 347 -12.63 2.13 18.48
CA CYS A 347 -11.46 1.33 18.17
C CYS A 347 -11.47 0.01 18.96
N PRO A 348 -10.97 -1.10 18.38
CA PRO A 348 -10.77 -2.33 19.12
C PRO A 348 -9.91 -2.10 20.36
N SER A 349 -10.29 -2.75 21.47
CA SER A 349 -9.49 -2.71 22.69
C SER A 349 -8.12 -3.32 22.43
N CYS A 350 -7.07 -2.68 22.96
CA CYS A 350 -5.67 -3.09 22.76
C CYS A 350 -5.18 -3.12 21.30
N ALA A 351 -5.79 -2.38 20.37
CA ALA A 351 -5.41 -2.35 18.95
C ALA A 351 -3.91 -2.10 18.70
N CYS A 352 -3.26 -1.22 19.47
CA CYS A 352 -1.82 -0.94 19.33
C CYS A 352 -0.94 -1.66 20.37
N GLY A 353 -1.50 -2.67 21.02
CA GLY A 353 -0.86 -3.47 22.06
C GLY A 353 -1.07 -2.90 23.46
N CYS A 354 -1.70 -3.69 24.32
CA CYS A 354 -1.77 -3.38 25.74
C CYS A 354 -0.49 -3.81 26.44
N GLN A 355 0.25 -2.85 26.97
CA GLN A 355 1.29 -3.09 27.97
C GLN A 355 0.79 -2.66 29.36
N ASN A 356 1.50 -3.05 30.42
CA ASN A 356 1.16 -2.76 31.81
C ASN A 356 0.76 -1.28 32.02
N LYS A 357 -0.18 -1.02 32.97
CA LYS A 357 -0.75 0.31 33.30
C LYS A 357 0.24 1.44 33.59
N LYS A 358 1.55 1.16 33.66
CA LYS A 358 2.64 2.12 33.88
C LYS A 358 3.06 2.88 32.60
N ASN A 359 2.60 2.47 31.43
CA ASN A 359 3.12 2.97 30.14
C ASN A 359 2.24 4.06 29.47
N CYS A 360 1.19 4.53 30.14
CA CYS A 360 0.36 5.63 29.67
C CYS A 360 0.03 6.60 30.81
N VAL A 361 -0.40 7.80 30.45
CA VAL A 361 -0.75 8.88 31.36
C VAL A 361 -2.24 9.22 31.21
N LYS A 362 -2.97 9.40 32.32
CA LYS A 362 -4.36 9.86 32.26
C LYS A 362 -4.41 11.35 31.92
N SER A 363 -5.43 11.77 31.17
CA SER A 363 -5.61 13.16 30.71
C SER A 363 -5.57 14.19 31.83
N ASP A 364 -6.07 13.84 33.01
CA ASP A 364 -6.26 14.79 34.11
C ASP A 364 -5.17 14.65 35.18
N SER A 365 -4.07 13.96 34.85
CA SER A 365 -3.02 13.71 35.85
C SER A 365 -2.12 14.94 36.04
N LYS A 366 -1.76 15.22 37.31
CA LYS A 366 -0.79 16.26 37.69
C LYS A 366 0.62 16.05 37.10
N ILE A 367 0.88 14.89 36.50
CA ILE A 367 2.15 14.57 35.84
C ILE A 367 2.28 15.39 34.54
N LEU A 368 1.18 15.68 33.84
CA LEU A 368 1.22 16.46 32.60
C LEU A 368 1.57 17.94 32.84
N SER A 369 1.33 18.47 34.05
CA SER A 369 1.75 19.82 34.44
C SER A 369 3.22 19.93 34.88
N MET A 370 3.97 18.82 34.90
CA MET A 370 5.40 18.85 35.28
C MET A 370 6.26 19.32 34.09
N VAL A 371 7.20 20.23 34.37
CA VAL A 371 8.15 20.76 33.38
C VAL A 371 9.00 19.63 32.79
N GLY A 372 9.06 19.53 31.47
CA GLY A 372 9.84 18.52 30.75
C GLY A 372 9.14 17.17 30.52
N VAL A 373 7.87 17.02 30.85
CA VAL A 373 7.15 15.77 30.57
C VAL A 373 6.80 15.60 29.09
N HIS A 374 6.51 16.70 28.39
CA HIS A 374 6.22 16.72 26.95
C HIS A 374 7.47 16.79 26.07
N THR A 375 8.66 17.00 26.63
CA THR A 375 9.89 17.00 25.82
C THR A 375 10.20 15.59 25.32
N PRO A 376 10.48 15.42 24.01
CA PRO A 376 10.91 14.14 23.46
C PRO A 376 12.15 13.61 24.19
N LYS A 377 12.11 12.35 24.62
CA LYS A 377 13.28 11.68 25.20
C LYS A 377 14.25 11.26 24.09
N LYS A 378 15.54 11.05 24.42
CA LYS A 378 16.56 10.55 23.47
C LYS A 378 16.14 9.30 22.69
N ASP A 379 15.29 8.46 23.28
CA ASP A 379 14.81 7.22 22.65
C ASP A 379 13.53 7.40 21.81
N ASN A 380 13.02 8.63 21.66
CA ASN A 380 11.75 8.98 21.00
C ASN A 380 10.54 8.13 21.42
N GLN A 381 10.58 7.56 22.63
CA GLN A 381 9.47 6.75 23.13
C GLN A 381 8.21 7.60 23.30
N PRO A 382 7.08 7.17 22.71
CA PRO A 382 5.83 7.90 22.80
C PRO A 382 5.33 7.93 24.25
N LEU A 383 4.74 9.05 24.67
CA LEU A 383 4.03 9.15 25.94
C LEU A 383 2.53 9.17 25.64
N LEU A 384 1.87 8.04 25.79
CA LEU A 384 0.48 7.89 25.36
C LEU A 384 -0.52 8.31 26.43
N GLN A 385 -1.63 8.89 26.01
CA GLN A 385 -2.84 9.00 26.81
C GLN A 385 -3.45 7.62 27.04
N CYS A 386 -3.83 7.33 28.29
CA CYS A 386 -4.50 6.07 28.62
C CYS A 386 -5.88 6.00 27.97
N THR A 387 -6.03 5.13 26.98
CA THR A 387 -7.31 4.76 26.37
C THR A 387 -7.44 3.23 26.31
N HIS A 388 -8.63 2.71 26.00
CA HIS A 388 -8.81 1.25 25.87
C HIS A 388 -8.07 0.66 24.66
N HIS A 389 -7.82 1.45 23.61
CA HIS A 389 -7.17 1.00 22.37
C HIS A 389 -5.64 1.18 22.38
N MET A 390 -5.11 2.05 23.26
CA MET A 390 -3.68 2.29 23.46
C MET A 390 -2.91 2.72 22.19
N CYS A 391 -3.59 3.36 21.24
CA CYS A 391 -2.99 3.84 19.99
C CYS A 391 -2.60 5.32 20.07
N PRO A 392 -1.43 5.73 19.54
CA PRO A 392 -1.08 7.14 19.43
C PRO A 392 -1.99 7.91 18.49
N ILE A 393 -2.56 7.27 17.47
CA ILE A 393 -3.46 7.93 16.51
C ILE A 393 -4.77 7.17 16.42
N ARG A 394 -5.86 7.94 16.40
CA ARG A 394 -7.19 7.45 16.03
C ARG A 394 -7.69 8.21 14.82
N VAL A 395 -8.13 7.49 13.81
CA VAL A 395 -8.91 8.03 12.70
C VAL A 395 -10.39 7.75 12.97
N HIS A 396 -11.22 8.78 12.98
CA HIS A 396 -12.66 8.66 13.12
C HIS A 396 -13.32 8.96 11.78
N TRP A 397 -14.12 8.01 11.29
CA TRP A 397 -14.89 8.12 10.07
C TRP A 397 -16.38 8.18 10.42
N HIS A 398 -16.98 9.35 10.18
CA HIS A 398 -18.38 9.60 10.48
C HIS A 398 -19.18 9.84 9.20
N VAL A 399 -20.16 9.00 8.92
CA VAL A 399 -21.14 9.25 7.85
C VAL A 399 -22.12 10.30 8.34
N LYS A 400 -21.92 11.56 7.93
CA LYS A 400 -22.63 12.73 8.47
C LYS A 400 -24.01 12.93 7.87
N GLN A 401 -24.13 12.82 6.55
CA GLN A 401 -25.40 13.07 5.87
C GLN A 401 -25.48 12.34 4.54
N ASN A 402 -26.70 12.00 4.14
CA ASN A 402 -26.99 11.30 2.90
C ASN A 402 -28.05 12.08 2.10
N TYR A 403 -27.63 12.74 1.02
CA TYR A 403 -28.51 13.45 0.09
C TYR A 403 -28.99 12.53 -1.03
N LYS A 404 -29.81 13.03 -1.97
CA LYS A 404 -30.28 12.24 -3.12
C LYS A 404 -29.11 11.74 -3.99
N GLU A 405 -28.20 12.64 -4.36
CA GLU A 405 -27.10 12.36 -5.30
C GLU A 405 -25.73 12.30 -4.64
N TYR A 406 -25.59 12.85 -3.43
CA TYR A 406 -24.32 12.96 -2.72
C TYR A 406 -24.43 12.38 -1.32
N TRP A 407 -23.29 12.07 -0.73
CA TRP A 407 -23.19 11.78 0.68
C TRP A 407 -21.95 12.47 1.26
N ARG A 408 -22.04 12.79 2.54
CA ARG A 408 -21.07 13.61 3.25
C ARG A 408 -20.47 12.79 4.38
N VAL A 409 -19.15 12.69 4.38
CA VAL A 409 -18.37 12.04 5.43
C VAL A 409 -17.59 13.10 6.17
N LYS A 410 -17.48 12.97 7.49
CA LYS A 410 -16.57 13.74 8.32
C LYS A 410 -15.44 12.83 8.79
N ILE A 411 -14.20 13.26 8.54
CA ILE A 411 -12.99 12.58 8.98
C ILE A 411 -12.38 13.39 10.12
N ALA A 412 -12.00 12.73 11.21
CA ALA A 412 -11.25 13.35 12.29
C ALA A 412 -10.03 12.51 12.65
N ILE A 413 -8.85 13.12 12.73
CA ILE A 413 -7.62 12.47 13.16
C ILE A 413 -7.30 13.04 14.54
N THR A 414 -7.18 12.18 15.55
CA THR A 414 -6.87 12.57 16.93
C THR A 414 -5.52 11.99 17.33
N ASN A 415 -4.65 12.83 17.87
CA ASN A 415 -3.37 12.46 18.47
C ASN A 415 -3.53 12.23 19.97
N PHE A 416 -3.05 11.08 20.43
CA PHE A 416 -3.03 10.65 21.83
C PHE A 416 -1.61 10.57 22.39
N ASN A 417 -0.61 11.10 21.68
CA ASN A 417 0.78 11.16 22.12
C ASN A 417 1.12 12.56 22.67
N TYR A 418 1.55 12.63 23.92
CA TYR A 418 1.96 13.86 24.64
C TYR A 418 3.39 14.34 24.34
N ARG A 419 4.14 13.65 23.47
CA ARG A 419 5.54 13.97 23.17
C ARG A 419 5.83 14.11 21.69
N MET A 420 4.81 13.98 20.84
CA MET A 420 5.01 13.89 19.41
C MET A 420 3.95 14.67 18.67
N ASN A 421 4.43 15.59 17.85
CA ASN A 421 3.65 16.24 16.81
C ASN A 421 3.88 15.49 15.50
N TYR A 422 2.86 15.48 14.64
CA TYR A 422 2.95 14.92 13.29
C TYR A 422 2.89 16.06 12.27
N SER A 423 4.04 16.47 11.77
CA SER A 423 4.16 17.36 10.62
C SER A 423 4.03 16.58 9.32
N LEU A 424 3.54 17.21 8.25
CA LEU A 424 3.39 16.57 6.92
C LEU A 424 2.56 15.28 6.97
N TRP A 425 1.63 15.19 7.91
CA TRP A 425 0.82 14.00 8.09
C TRP A 425 0.03 13.67 6.81
N THR A 426 -0.12 12.39 6.55
CA THR A 426 -0.81 11.83 5.39
C THR A 426 -1.80 10.77 5.85
N LEU A 427 -2.96 10.73 5.21
CA LEU A 427 -4.02 9.76 5.45
C LEU A 427 -4.43 9.16 4.11
N ALA A 428 -4.11 7.89 3.88
CA ALA A 428 -4.57 7.17 2.69
C ALA A 428 -5.75 6.26 3.06
N ILE A 429 -6.83 6.33 2.27
CA ILE A 429 -8.05 5.57 2.52
C ILE A 429 -8.42 4.82 1.26
N GLN A 430 -8.75 3.54 1.40
CA GLN A 430 -9.33 2.74 0.35
C GLN A 430 -10.84 2.61 0.56
N HIS A 431 -11.61 3.11 -0.38
CA HIS A 431 -13.07 3.01 -0.39
C HIS A 431 -13.59 3.10 -1.84
N PRO A 432 -14.49 2.20 -2.30
CA PRO A 432 -14.95 2.15 -3.69
C PRO A 432 -15.42 3.49 -4.28
N ASN A 433 -16.08 4.32 -3.47
CA ASN A 433 -16.63 5.61 -3.88
C ASN A 433 -15.63 6.78 -3.86
N LEU A 434 -14.35 6.56 -3.53
CA LEU A 434 -13.29 7.59 -3.67
C LEU A 434 -12.88 7.81 -5.14
N ASN A 435 -13.38 6.98 -6.05
CA ASN A 435 -13.29 7.21 -7.48
C ASN A 435 -14.11 8.43 -7.96
N ASN A 436 -15.06 8.90 -7.15
CA ASN A 436 -15.97 10.00 -7.49
C ASN A 436 -16.09 11.03 -6.35
N VAL A 437 -14.94 11.60 -5.98
CA VAL A 437 -14.84 12.69 -4.99
C VAL A 437 -15.25 14.01 -5.64
N THR A 438 -16.28 14.64 -5.08
CA THR A 438 -16.76 15.95 -5.56
C THR A 438 -15.98 17.09 -4.91
N GLN A 439 -15.79 17.02 -3.59
CA GLN A 439 -15.13 18.08 -2.85
C GLN A 439 -14.52 17.54 -1.55
N VAL A 440 -13.34 18.03 -1.21
CA VAL A 440 -12.70 17.82 0.09
C VAL A 440 -12.57 19.18 0.76
N PHE A 441 -13.00 19.27 2.02
CA PHE A 441 -12.97 20.49 2.80
C PHE A 441 -11.79 20.45 3.78
N SER A 442 -11.05 21.54 3.92
CA SER A 442 -10.01 21.72 4.94
C SER A 442 -8.79 20.79 4.86
N PHE A 443 -8.77 19.77 3.99
CA PHE A 443 -7.61 18.95 3.66
C PHE A 443 -7.32 19.04 2.17
N ASP A 444 -6.07 18.87 1.79
CA ASP A 444 -5.71 18.61 0.41
C ASP A 444 -5.97 17.14 0.06
N TYR A 445 -6.30 16.89 -1.21
CA TYR A 445 -6.67 15.57 -1.71
C TYR A 445 -5.91 15.22 -2.98
N LYS A 446 -5.46 13.97 -3.05
CA LYS A 446 -4.86 13.39 -4.25
C LYS A 446 -5.35 11.96 -4.44
N PRO A 447 -5.97 11.61 -5.57
CA PRO A 447 -6.28 10.22 -5.87
C PRO A 447 -4.98 9.42 -6.01
N LEU A 448 -4.94 8.23 -5.43
CA LEU A 448 -3.85 7.29 -5.62
C LEU A 448 -4.29 6.24 -6.64
N LEU A 449 -3.48 6.05 -7.68
CA LEU A 449 -3.69 5.07 -8.73
C LEU A 449 -2.56 4.03 -8.66
N PRO A 450 -2.55 3.15 -7.65
CA PRO A 450 -1.50 2.13 -7.55
C PRO A 450 -1.55 1.15 -8.73
N TYR A 451 -2.75 0.95 -9.30
CA TYR A 451 -2.99 0.16 -10.51
C TYR A 451 -3.79 1.02 -11.48
N GLU A 452 -3.46 0.96 -12.78
CA GLU A 452 -4.12 1.79 -13.82
C GLU A 452 -5.64 1.58 -13.90
N SER A 453 -6.14 0.44 -13.41
CA SER A 453 -7.55 0.05 -13.47
C SER A 453 -8.37 0.33 -12.21
N ILE A 454 -7.75 0.68 -11.07
CA ILE A 454 -8.44 0.81 -9.78
C ILE A 454 -8.16 2.19 -9.18
N ASN A 455 -9.21 2.99 -9.04
CA ASN A 455 -9.19 4.36 -8.51
C ASN A 455 -9.97 4.49 -7.19
N ASP A 456 -9.98 3.44 -6.38
CA ASP A 456 -10.71 3.37 -5.11
C ASP A 456 -9.94 3.92 -3.91
N THR A 457 -8.75 4.50 -4.14
CA THR A 457 -7.85 4.93 -3.07
C THR A 457 -7.58 6.43 -3.18
N GLY A 458 -7.72 7.13 -2.07
CA GLY A 458 -7.49 8.58 -1.96
C GLY A 458 -6.53 8.91 -0.83
N MET A 459 -5.59 9.82 -1.10
CA MET A 459 -4.68 10.39 -0.10
C MET A 459 -5.16 11.77 0.30
N PHE A 460 -5.24 12.00 1.60
CA PHE A 460 -5.54 13.27 2.25
C PHE A 460 -4.32 13.74 3.03
N TYR A 461 -4.07 15.04 3.05
CA TYR A 461 -2.97 15.62 3.82
C TYR A 461 -3.31 17.06 4.24
N GLY A 462 -2.57 17.56 5.23
CA GLY A 462 -2.79 18.89 5.77
C GLY A 462 -2.39 19.99 4.78
N MET A 463 -3.18 21.06 4.76
CA MET A 463 -2.90 22.28 4.03
C MET A 463 -1.80 23.08 4.72
N LYS A 464 -0.81 23.52 3.94
CA LYS A 464 0.35 24.25 4.45
C LYS A 464 -0.08 25.52 5.21
N TYR A 465 0.52 25.75 6.38
CA TYR A 465 0.21 26.89 7.26
C TYR A 465 -1.20 26.92 7.86
N PHE A 466 -1.96 25.83 7.76
CA PHE A 466 -3.30 25.73 8.35
C PHE A 466 -3.42 24.53 9.28
N ASN A 467 -3.27 23.32 8.74
CA ASN A 467 -3.39 22.09 9.50
C ASN A 467 -2.38 21.02 9.05
N ASP A 468 -1.26 21.44 8.44
CA ASP A 468 -0.10 20.62 8.10
C ASP A 468 0.68 20.11 9.32
N LEU A 469 0.32 20.59 10.52
CA LEU A 469 0.83 20.14 11.81
C LEU A 469 -0.31 19.60 12.70
N LEU A 470 -0.26 18.30 12.99
CA LEU A 470 -1.10 17.69 14.02
C LEU A 470 -0.36 17.73 15.36
N MET A 471 -0.84 18.58 16.25
CA MET A 471 -0.26 18.81 17.58
C MET A 471 -0.37 17.56 18.47
N GLU A 472 0.43 17.54 19.53
CA GLU A 472 0.38 16.56 20.62
C GLU A 472 -1.00 16.46 21.27
N ALA A 473 -1.19 15.40 22.07
CA ALA A 473 -2.44 15.14 22.76
C ALA A 473 -2.90 16.30 23.63
N GLY A 474 -4.13 16.76 23.41
CA GLY A 474 -4.73 17.90 24.09
C GLY A 474 -5.92 18.47 23.31
N PRO A 475 -6.44 19.65 23.72
CA PRO A 475 -7.59 20.28 23.06
C PRO A 475 -7.38 20.57 21.57
N THR A 476 -6.14 20.85 21.17
CA THR A 476 -5.73 21.14 19.79
C THR A 476 -5.10 19.92 19.08
N GLY A 477 -5.07 18.75 19.74
CA GLY A 477 -4.48 17.51 19.21
C GLY A 477 -5.38 16.78 18.22
N SER A 478 -6.20 17.48 17.45
CA SER A 478 -7.05 16.87 16.43
C SER A 478 -7.24 17.76 15.21
N VAL A 479 -7.28 17.13 14.04
CA VAL A 479 -7.61 17.78 12.77
C VAL A 479 -8.85 17.13 12.18
N GLN A 480 -9.69 17.90 11.50
CA GLN A 480 -10.97 17.44 10.97
C GLN A 480 -11.20 17.97 9.56
N SER A 481 -11.91 17.19 8.76
CA SER A 481 -12.27 17.51 7.39
C SER A 481 -13.62 16.89 7.06
N GLU A 482 -14.26 17.42 6.03
CA GLU A 482 -15.42 16.81 5.42
C GLU A 482 -15.13 16.45 3.97
N VAL A 483 -15.73 15.37 3.50
CA VAL A 483 -15.61 14.89 2.12
C VAL A 483 -17.02 14.75 1.56
N LEU A 484 -17.27 15.39 0.43
CA LEU A 484 -18.48 15.23 -0.36
C LEU A 484 -18.20 14.27 -1.51
N LEU A 485 -18.99 13.21 -1.56
CA LEU A 485 -18.82 12.10 -2.47
C LEU A 485 -20.09 11.96 -3.31
N GLN A 486 -19.96 11.86 -4.63
CA GLN A 486 -21.11 11.60 -5.49
C GLN A 486 -21.46 10.11 -5.42
N LYS A 487 -22.75 9.80 -5.29
CA LYS A 487 -23.21 8.41 -5.24
C LYS A 487 -23.15 7.78 -6.61
N ASN A 488 -22.57 6.60 -6.69
CA ASN A 488 -22.79 5.71 -7.80
C ASN A 488 -24.07 4.89 -7.55
N LYS A 489 -25.11 5.08 -8.38
CA LYS A 489 -26.40 4.41 -8.24
C LYS A 489 -26.32 2.88 -8.31
N ASP A 490 -25.31 2.34 -8.99
CA ASP A 490 -25.17 0.90 -9.22
C ASP A 490 -24.52 0.19 -8.02
N THR A 491 -23.77 0.92 -7.19
CA THR A 491 -22.98 0.33 -6.10
C THR A 491 -23.34 0.87 -4.72
N PHE A 492 -23.94 2.06 -4.63
CA PHE A 492 -24.29 2.68 -3.35
C PHE A 492 -25.34 1.85 -2.61
N THR A 493 -25.00 1.45 -1.39
CA THR A 493 -25.91 0.72 -0.50
C THR A 493 -25.59 1.04 0.95
N PHE A 494 -26.58 0.85 1.82
CA PHE A 494 -26.36 0.86 3.26
C PHE A 494 -26.11 -0.53 3.84
N LYS A 495 -26.23 -1.58 3.00
CA LYS A 495 -26.01 -2.95 3.42
C LYS A 495 -24.52 -3.21 3.63
N GLN A 496 -24.22 -4.11 4.56
CA GLN A 496 -22.88 -4.69 4.75
C GLN A 496 -21.77 -3.64 5.01
N GLY A 497 -22.13 -2.49 5.58
CA GLY A 497 -21.15 -1.47 5.94
C GLY A 497 -20.46 -0.80 4.74
N TRP A 498 -21.11 -0.77 3.58
CA TRP A 498 -20.52 -0.22 2.34
C TRP A 498 -20.01 1.23 2.49
N ALA A 499 -20.64 2.05 3.33
CA ALA A 499 -20.27 3.45 3.55
C ALA A 499 -18.95 3.64 4.35
N PHE A 500 -18.31 2.56 4.78
CA PHE A 500 -17.12 2.57 5.62
C PHE A 500 -15.88 2.12 4.84
N PRO A 501 -14.70 2.66 5.17
CA PRO A 501 -13.47 2.36 4.44
C PRO A 501 -13.08 0.88 4.58
N ARG A 502 -12.46 0.35 3.51
CA ARG A 502 -11.91 -1.01 3.49
C ARG A 502 -10.52 -1.07 4.13
N LYS A 503 -9.73 -0.02 3.92
CA LYS A 503 -8.41 0.17 4.52
C LYS A 503 -8.16 1.63 4.84
N VAL A 504 -7.36 1.88 5.87
CA VAL A 504 -6.95 3.21 6.30
C VAL A 504 -5.47 3.15 6.69
N TYR A 505 -4.68 4.09 6.19
CA TYR A 505 -3.26 4.23 6.47
C TYR A 505 -2.98 5.63 6.99
N PHE A 506 -2.26 5.74 8.10
CA PHE A 506 -1.79 7.01 8.62
C PHE A 506 -0.26 7.06 8.55
N ASN A 507 0.30 8.06 7.87
CA ASN A 507 1.74 8.21 7.64
C ASN A 507 2.43 6.97 7.06
N GLY A 508 1.67 6.18 6.27
CA GLY A 508 2.13 4.93 5.69
C GLY A 508 1.78 3.68 6.48
N ASP A 509 1.41 3.77 7.76
CA ASP A 509 1.12 2.61 8.60
C ASP A 509 -0.36 2.22 8.51
N GLU A 510 -0.65 0.94 8.31
CA GLU A 510 -2.03 0.42 8.28
C GLU A 510 -2.68 0.52 9.67
N CYS A 511 -3.84 1.16 9.73
CA CYS A 511 -4.63 1.30 10.95
C CYS A 511 -5.54 0.09 11.14
N MET A 512 -5.68 -0.36 12.39
CA MET A 512 -6.61 -1.43 12.72
C MET A 512 -8.06 -0.95 12.62
N LEU A 513 -8.84 -1.56 11.72
CA LEU A 513 -10.28 -1.35 11.64
C LEU A 513 -11.03 -2.23 12.64
N PRO A 514 -12.20 -1.79 13.12
CA PRO A 514 -13.11 -2.67 13.85
C PRO A 514 -13.61 -3.80 12.93
N PRO A 515 -14.08 -4.93 13.48
CA PRO A 515 -14.56 -6.01 12.64
C PRO A 515 -15.90 -5.61 11.97
N PRO A 516 -16.15 -6.03 10.71
CA PRO A 516 -17.30 -5.54 9.92
C PRO A 516 -18.70 -5.79 10.51
N ASP A 517 -18.83 -6.80 11.36
CA ASP A 517 -20.05 -7.15 12.11
C ASP A 517 -20.45 -6.07 13.13
N THR A 518 -19.49 -5.27 13.58
CA THR A 518 -19.71 -4.17 14.54
C THR A 518 -19.93 -2.81 13.86
N TYR A 519 -19.96 -2.76 12.52
CA TYR A 519 -20.13 -1.49 11.80
C TYR A 519 -21.52 -0.90 12.06
N PRO A 520 -21.67 0.43 12.10
CA PRO A 520 -22.96 1.07 12.29
C PRO A 520 -23.93 0.66 11.16
N PHE A 521 -24.90 -0.18 11.49
CA PHE A 521 -25.95 -0.65 10.57
C PHE A 521 -27.21 0.21 10.70
N LEU A 522 -27.97 0.29 9.61
CA LEU A 522 -29.33 0.84 9.67
C LEU A 522 -30.20 -0.13 10.48
N PRO A 523 -30.99 0.34 11.46
CA PRO A 523 -31.98 -0.52 12.10
C PRO A 523 -32.93 -1.07 11.02
N ASN A 524 -33.15 -2.39 11.02
CA ASN A 524 -34.00 -3.09 10.04
C ASN A 524 -35.49 -2.70 10.11
N SER A 525 -35.86 -1.90 11.11
CA SER A 525 -37.22 -1.44 11.36
C SER A 525 -37.18 0.05 11.69
N ALA A 526 -37.96 0.83 10.95
CA ALA A 526 -38.47 2.07 11.53
C ALA A 526 -39.30 1.68 12.76
N PRO A 527 -39.23 2.42 13.88
CA PRO A 527 -40.31 2.36 14.84
C PRO A 527 -41.57 2.63 14.04
N ALA A 528 -42.49 1.67 13.95
CA ALA A 528 -43.82 1.99 13.50
C ALA A 528 -44.26 3.10 14.43
N ASN A 529 -44.34 4.33 13.93
CA ASN A 529 -45.13 5.32 14.62
C ASN A 529 -46.48 4.63 14.77
N LEU A 530 -46.83 4.27 16.00
CA LEU A 530 -48.20 4.05 16.40
C LEU A 530 -48.86 5.42 16.23
N VAL A 531 -49.08 5.82 14.98
CA VAL A 531 -49.98 6.90 14.61
C VAL A 531 -51.34 6.37 15.02
N THR A 532 -51.61 6.60 16.29
CA THR A 532 -52.88 7.03 16.79
C THR A 532 -54.07 6.21 16.27
N PHE A 533 -54.20 5.01 16.83
CA PHE A 533 -55.48 4.30 17.00
C PHE A 533 -56.65 5.17 17.55
N PRO A 534 -56.49 6.33 18.24
CA PRO A 534 -57.63 7.14 18.63
C PRO A 534 -58.46 7.66 17.46
N ALA A 535 -57.88 8.00 16.31
CA ALA A 535 -58.64 8.56 15.19
C ALA A 535 -59.61 7.54 14.56
N PHE A 536 -59.20 6.27 14.48
CA PHE A 536 -60.07 5.18 14.03
C PHE A 536 -61.14 4.81 15.06
N ILE A 537 -60.80 4.82 16.36
CA ILE A 537 -61.78 4.56 17.43
C ILE A 537 -62.82 5.69 17.49
N PHE A 538 -62.41 6.95 17.34
CA PHE A 538 -63.34 8.08 17.27
C PHE A 538 -64.24 8.02 16.03
N LEU A 539 -63.73 7.60 14.86
CA LEU A 539 -64.53 7.44 13.64
C LEU A 539 -65.57 6.31 13.79
N ILE A 540 -65.20 5.18 14.41
CA ILE A 540 -66.10 4.05 14.66
C ILE A 540 -67.18 4.42 15.69
N LEU A 541 -66.82 5.13 16.76
CA LEU A 541 -67.78 5.63 17.75
C LEU A 541 -68.74 6.66 17.14
N PHE A 542 -68.26 7.52 16.23
CA PHE A 542 -69.11 8.48 15.53
C PHE A 542 -70.10 7.79 14.58
N LEU A 543 -69.67 6.75 13.87
CA LEU A 543 -70.54 5.97 12.99
C LEU A 543 -71.58 5.16 13.77
N LEU A 544 -71.23 4.63 14.95
CA LEU A 544 -72.17 3.93 15.84
C LEU A 544 -73.17 4.86 16.54
N ALA A 545 -72.87 6.15 16.67
CA ALA A 545 -73.78 7.15 17.24
C ALA A 545 -74.75 7.76 16.22
N VAL A 546 -74.53 7.54 14.93
CA VAL A 546 -75.34 8.07 13.81
C VAL A 546 -76.28 6.98 13.22
N CYS A 547 -76.11 5.72 13.61
CA CYS A 547 -77.12 4.67 13.45
C CYS A 547 -78.01 4.61 14.69
#